data_AF-A0A968P3A1-F1
#
_entry.id   AF-A0A968P3A1-F1
#
_cell.length_a   1.000
_cell.length_b   1.000
_cell.length_c   1.000
_cell.angle_alpha   90.00
_cell.angle_beta   90.00
_cell.angle_gamma   90.00
#
_symmetry.space_group_name_H-M   'P 1'
#
loop_
_entity.id
_entity.type
_entity.pdbx_description
1 polymer ?
#
loop_
_entity_poly.entity_id
_entity_poly.type
_entity_poly.pdbx_seq_one_letter_code
_entity_poly.pdbx_strand_id
1 'polypeptide(L)' 'RGERGFGFDPVFIPDGSELSYGEIADADKDAIGHRGRAWRDLLRALAAHGF' A
#
# COMPACT_ATOMS: atom_id res chain seq x y z
N ARG A 1 11.39 -0.75 -12.80
CA ARG A 1 11.94 0.39 -12.06
C ARG A 1 12.00 0.00 -10.58
N GLY A 2 13.17 0.07 -9.95
CA GLY A 2 13.40 -0.38 -8.56
C GLY A 2 13.37 -1.90 -8.34
N GLU A 3 14.05 -2.36 -7.29
CA GLU A 3 14.24 -3.79 -6.94
C GLU A 3 13.45 -4.24 -5.70
N ARG A 4 12.69 -3.31 -5.07
CA ARG A 4 11.89 -3.61 -3.88
C ARG A 4 10.51 -4.16 -4.24
N GLY A 5 9.85 -4.76 -3.26
CA GLY A 5 8.51 -5.31 -3.42
C GLY A 5 8.47 -6.63 -4.21
N PHE A 6 7.35 -6.90 -4.88
CA PHE A 6 7.06 -8.13 -5.60
C PHE A 6 6.07 -7.88 -6.75
N GLY A 7 5.95 -8.83 -7.68
CA GLY A 7 4.95 -8.78 -8.75
C GLY A 7 5.10 -7.53 -9.64
N PHE A 8 4.06 -6.70 -9.71
CA PHE A 8 4.01 -5.50 -10.56
C PHE A 8 4.64 -4.25 -9.93
N ASP A 9 5.16 -4.35 -8.71
CA ASP A 9 5.73 -3.20 -8.00
C ASP A 9 6.77 -2.43 -8.83
N PRO A 10 7.65 -3.07 -9.63
CA PRO A 10 8.62 -2.33 -10.41
C PRO A 10 8.05 -1.48 -11.55
N VAL A 11 6.76 -1.63 -11.89
CA VAL A 11 6.13 -0.91 -13.01
C VAL A 11 4.89 -0.13 -12.59
N PHE A 12 4.36 -0.39 -11.38
CA PHE A 12 3.18 0.30 -10.88
C PHE A 12 3.56 1.62 -10.23
N ILE A 13 3.07 2.72 -10.79
CA ILE A 13 3.23 4.09 -10.27
C ILE A 13 1.88 4.50 -9.66
N PRO A 14 1.81 4.75 -8.34
CA PRO A 14 0.58 5.22 -7.71
C PRO A 14 0.27 6.66 -8.10
N ASP A 15 -1.02 7.00 -8.07
CA ASP A 15 -1.50 8.35 -8.40
C ASP A 15 -0.80 9.43 -7.56
N GLY A 16 -0.30 10.47 -8.22
CA GLY A 16 0.41 11.58 -7.58
C GLY A 16 1.87 11.30 -7.22
N SER A 17 2.43 10.17 -7.66
CA SER A 17 3.86 9.82 -7.50
C SER A 17 4.57 9.79 -8.84
N GLU A 18 5.87 10.11 -8.85
CA GLU A 18 6.77 9.83 -9.99
C GLU A 18 7.56 8.52 -9.81
N LEU A 19 7.50 7.95 -8.61
CA LEU A 19 8.18 6.71 -8.22
C LEU A 19 7.24 5.52 -8.33
N SER A 20 7.75 4.40 -8.84
CA SER A 20 7.07 3.11 -8.78
C SER A 20 7.10 2.51 -7.36
N TYR A 21 6.21 1.55 -7.06
CA TYR A 21 6.26 0.83 -5.79
C TYR A 21 7.58 0.07 -5.57
N GLY A 22 8.30 -0.30 -6.64
CA GLY A 22 9.63 -0.91 -6.54
C GLY A 22 10.73 0.07 -6.14
N GLU A 23 10.47 1.37 -6.21
CA GLU A 23 11.41 2.46 -5.88
C GLU A 23 11.10 3.11 -4.52
N ILE A 24 9.88 2.94 -3.99
CA ILE A 24 9.48 3.45 -2.67
C ILE A 24 10.08 2.54 -1.58
N ALA A 25 10.42 3.08 -0.41
CA ALA A 25 10.86 2.28 0.73
C ALA A 25 9.68 1.47 1.31
N ASP A 26 9.95 0.29 1.85
CA ASP A 26 8.87 -0.60 2.34
C ASP A 26 8.01 0.07 3.42
N ALA A 27 8.62 0.88 4.31
CA ALA A 27 7.90 1.63 5.34
C ALA A 27 6.92 2.66 4.76
N ASP A 28 7.34 3.39 3.72
CA ASP A 28 6.49 4.37 3.03
C ASP A 28 5.37 3.66 2.27
N LYS A 29 5.69 2.53 1.64
CA LYS A 29 4.74 1.67 0.95
C LYS A 29 3.69 1.08 1.88
N ASP A 30 4.06 0.67 3.09
CA ASP A 30 3.13 0.16 4.09
C ASP A 30 2.20 1.26 4.63
N ALA A 31 2.70 2.50 4.73
CA ALA A 31 1.89 3.64 5.11
C ALA A 31 0.80 3.96 4.06
N ILE A 32 1.17 3.96 2.77
CA ILE A 32 0.28 4.38 1.68
C ILE A 32 -0.45 3.23 0.98
N GLY A 33 -0.04 1.99 1.21
CA GLY A 33 -0.44 0.82 0.43
C GLY A 33 -1.93 0.49 0.54
N HIS A 34 -2.51 0.03 -0.57
CA HIS A 34 -3.91 -0.38 -0.68
C HIS A 34 -4.28 -1.49 0.34
N ARG A 35 -3.38 -2.43 0.61
CA ARG A 35 -3.58 -3.49 1.61
C ARG A 35 -3.73 -2.93 3.02
N GLY A 36 -2.82 -2.04 3.42
CA GLY A 36 -2.87 -1.39 4.73
C GLY A 36 -4.16 -0.57 4.88
N ARG A 37 -4.59 0.12 3.83
CA ARG A 37 -5.86 0.86 3.81
C ARG A 37 -7.06 -0.06 4.00
N ALA A 38 -7.15 -1.12 3.21
CA ALA A 38 -8.24 -2.10 3.30
C ALA A 38 -8.34 -2.73 4.70
N TRP A 39 -7.19 -3.01 5.34
CA TRP A 39 -7.17 -3.54 6.70
C TRP A 39 -7.65 -2.54 7.74
N ARG A 40 -7.25 -1.27 7.65
CA ARG A 40 -7.77 -0.22 8.53
C ARG A 40 -9.28 -0.05 8.36
N ASP A 41 -9.77 -0.10 7.13
CA ASP A 41 -11.20 0.02 6.84
C ASP A 41 -11.98 -1.19 7.36
N LEU A 42 -11.43 -2.40 7.22
CA LEU A 42 -12.03 -3.59 7.83
C LEU A 42 -12.08 -3.46 9.36
N LEU A 43 -10.98 -3.06 10.02
CA LEU A 43 -10.94 -2.91 11.47
C LEU A 43 -11.99 -1.89 11.96
N ARG A 44 -12.16 -0.77 11.24
CA ARG A 44 -13.22 0.20 11.54
C ARG A 44 -14.61 -0.42 11.38
N ALA A 45 -14.83 -1.19 10.32
CA ALA A 45 -16.09 -1.85 10.08
C ALA A 45 -16.41 -2.87 11.18
N LEU A 46 -15.43 -3.69 11.60
CA LEU A 46 -15.58 -4.65 12.68
C LEU A 46 -15.93 -3.97 14.01
N ALA A 47 -15.19 -2.93 14.39
CA ALA A 47 -15.46 -2.15 15.59
C ALA A 47 -16.87 -1.52 15.57
N ALA A 48 -17.34 -1.06 14.41
CA ALA A 48 -18.68 -0.51 14.25
C ALA A 48 -19.79 -1.57 14.39
N HIS A 49 -19.48 -2.85 14.19
CA HIS A 49 -20.42 -3.97 14.31
C HIS A 49 -20.27 -4.77 15.62
N GLY A 50 -19.49 -4.26 16.59
CA GLY A 50 -19.37 -4.83 17.93
C GLY A 50 -18.44 -6.04 18.03
N PHE A 51 -17.51 -6.18 17.10
CA PHE A 51 -16.38 -7.12 17.19
C PHE A 51 -15.16 -6.48 17.85
#